data_AF-A0A183U601-F1
#
_entry.id   AF-A0A183U601-F1
#
_cell.length_a   1.000
_cell.length_b   1.000
_cell.length_c   1.000
_cell.angle_alpha   90.00
_cell.angle_beta   90.00
_cell.angle_gamma   90.00
#
_symmetry.space_group_name_H-M   'P 1'
#
loop_
_entity.id
_entity.type
_entity.pdbx_description
1 polymer ?
#
loop_
_entity_poly.entity_id
_entity_poly.type
_entity_poly.pdbx_seq_one_letter_code
_entity_poly.pdbx_strand_id
1 'polypeptide(L)'
;MSAKRRDFNERLTNGDVPTGRYLTEIAAKIIWIRQQIAQVEDTKTLSEELLSELNAYSSLKNIIDSTLEEMRSAEIEQFDMWCREIIEAVDERSDSVSLETTGKLMTIEQKHGTLNVNYGDRLVRLLKEVRQLASLGFTIPVKIINCANTGEKFYKYAIVLKQASQLISSTRHVSEIFFF
;
A
#
# COMPACT_ATOMS: atom_id res chain seq x y z
N MET A 1 -2.79 30.57 -4.45
CA MET A 1 -3.16 29.16 -4.68
C MET A 1 -4.68 29.04 -4.71
N SER A 2 -5.25 28.39 -5.73
CA SER A 2 -6.71 28.17 -5.85
C SER A 2 -7.22 27.26 -4.71
N ALA A 3 -8.42 27.50 -4.19
CA ALA A 3 -9.00 26.73 -3.08
C ALA A 3 -9.08 25.21 -3.37
N LYS A 4 -9.35 24.83 -4.62
CA LYS A 4 -9.34 23.42 -5.07
C LYS A 4 -7.95 22.79 -5.00
N ARG A 5 -6.90 23.58 -5.28
CA ARG A 5 -5.51 23.12 -5.21
C ARG A 5 -5.06 22.88 -3.77
N ARG A 6 -5.55 23.69 -2.82
CA ARG A 6 -5.32 23.47 -1.39
C ARG A 6 -6.08 22.25 -0.87
N ASP A 7 -7.35 22.09 -1.23
CA ASP A 7 -8.16 20.91 -0.88
C ASP A 7 -7.54 19.61 -1.44
N PHE A 8 -6.98 19.64 -2.65
CA PHE A 8 -6.26 18.50 -3.22
C PHE A 8 -5.09 18.05 -2.35
N ASN A 9 -4.21 19.00 -1.99
CA ASN A 9 -3.04 18.71 -1.16
C ASN A 9 -3.45 18.26 0.26
N GLU A 10 -4.42 18.94 0.87
CA GLU A 10 -4.91 18.59 2.22
C GLU A 10 -5.49 17.17 2.28
N ARG A 11 -6.24 16.74 1.26
CA ARG A 11 -6.78 15.37 1.20
C ARG A 11 -5.68 14.34 0.97
N LEU A 12 -4.69 14.65 0.15
CA LEU A 12 -3.55 13.78 -0.08
C LEU A 12 -2.73 13.57 1.20
N THR A 13 -2.50 14.63 1.96
CA THR A 13 -1.72 14.60 3.20
C THR A 13 -2.49 14.00 4.37
N ASN A 14 -3.78 14.30 4.50
CA ASN A 14 -4.59 13.84 5.63
C ASN A 14 -5.08 12.40 5.47
N GLY A 15 -4.88 11.79 4.29
CA GLY A 15 -5.34 10.42 4.03
C GLY A 15 -6.87 10.30 3.95
N ASP A 16 -7.58 11.42 3.80
CA ASP A 16 -9.05 11.48 3.66
C ASP A 16 -9.51 11.11 2.23
N VAL A 17 -8.78 10.16 1.64
CA VAL A 17 -9.06 9.62 0.31
C VAL A 17 -10.01 8.45 0.48
N PRO A 18 -11.10 8.35 -0.33
CA PRO A 18 -12.03 7.24 -0.26
C PRO A 18 -11.32 5.90 -0.43
N THR A 19 -11.07 5.22 0.69
CA THR A 19 -10.40 3.93 0.69
C THR A 19 -11.46 2.86 0.53
N GLY A 20 -11.52 2.24 -0.66
CA GLY A 20 -12.35 1.06 -0.86
C GLY A 20 -11.99 -0.02 0.16
N ARG A 21 -12.97 -0.81 0.62
CA ARG A 21 -12.82 -1.83 1.68
C ARG A 21 -11.66 -2.82 1.48
N TYR A 22 -11.12 -2.91 0.26
CA TYR A 22 -10.05 -3.82 -0.14
C TYR A 22 -8.80 -3.13 -0.71
N LEU A 23 -8.77 -1.78 -0.77
CA LEU A 23 -7.63 -1.02 -1.28
C LEU A 23 -6.64 -0.72 -0.16
N THR A 24 -5.34 -0.78 -0.48
CA THR A 24 -4.31 -0.24 0.41
C THR A 24 -4.33 1.28 0.32
N GLU A 25 -3.79 1.95 1.35
CA GLU A 25 -3.76 3.41 1.40
C GLU A 25 -3.07 4.02 0.17
N ILE A 26 -1.90 3.48 -0.19
CA ILE A 26 -1.15 3.93 -1.38
C ILE A 26 -1.95 3.73 -2.68
N ALA A 27 -2.61 2.59 -2.84
CA ALA A 27 -3.42 2.32 -4.03
C ALA A 27 -4.64 3.24 -4.10
N ALA A 28 -5.28 3.51 -2.96
CA ALA A 28 -6.40 4.45 -2.88
C ALA A 28 -5.97 5.88 -3.25
N LYS A 29 -4.82 6.34 -2.72
CA LYS A 29 -4.24 7.65 -3.08
C LYS A 29 -3.99 7.76 -4.59
N ILE A 30 -3.32 6.78 -5.19
CA ILE A 30 -3.02 6.78 -6.62
C ILE A 30 -4.29 6.77 -7.47
N ILE A 31 -5.26 5.90 -7.15
CA ILE A 31 -6.54 5.83 -7.88
C ILE A 31 -7.27 7.17 -7.80
N TRP A 32 -7.27 7.80 -6.64
CA TRP A 32 -7.90 9.10 -6.46
C TRP A 32 -7.21 10.19 -7.26
N ILE A 33 -5.87 10.25 -7.28
CA ILE A 33 -5.12 11.18 -8.13
C ILE A 33 -5.51 10.99 -9.60
N ARG A 34 -5.51 9.74 -10.10
CA ARG A 34 -5.92 9.43 -11.48
C ARG A 34 -7.35 9.86 -11.79
N GLN A 35 -8.25 9.69 -10.82
CA GLN A 35 -9.63 10.16 -10.96
C GLN A 35 -9.71 11.70 -11.05
N GLN A 36 -8.92 12.42 -10.25
CA GLN A 36 -8.86 13.88 -10.33
C GLN A 36 -8.26 14.34 -11.67
N ILE A 37 -7.21 13.67 -12.15
CA ILE A 37 -6.62 13.93 -13.47
C ILE A 37 -7.69 13.79 -14.56
N ALA A 38 -8.42 12.66 -14.59
CA ALA A 38 -9.47 12.43 -15.57
C ALA A 38 -10.56 13.52 -15.52
N GLN A 39 -11.00 13.93 -14.33
CA GLN A 39 -11.99 15.01 -14.19
C GLN A 39 -11.48 16.35 -14.73
N VAL A 40 -10.21 16.68 -14.50
CA VAL A 40 -9.61 17.91 -15.02
C VAL A 40 -9.40 17.82 -16.53
N GLU A 41 -9.05 16.66 -17.07
CA GLU A 41 -8.96 16.40 -18.51
C GLU A 41 -10.33 16.54 -19.20
N ASP A 42 -11.41 16.00 -18.61
CA ASP A 42 -12.78 16.18 -19.11
C ASP A 42 -13.21 17.66 -19.06
N THR A 43 -12.80 18.38 -18.01
CA THR A 43 -13.05 19.83 -17.92
C THR A 43 -12.28 20.59 -18.98
N LYS A 44 -11.05 20.16 -19.29
CA LYS A 44 -10.22 20.74 -20.35
C LYS A 44 -10.89 20.58 -21.70
N THR A 45 -11.29 19.36 -22.07
CA THR A 45 -11.93 19.07 -23.36
C THR A 45 -13.22 19.88 -23.53
N LEU A 46 -14.08 19.90 -22.50
CA LEU A 46 -15.30 20.71 -22.52
C LEU A 46 -15.01 22.22 -22.63
N SER A 47 -13.96 22.71 -21.96
CA SER A 47 -13.55 24.11 -22.08
C SER A 47 -12.97 24.45 -23.46
N GLU A 48 -12.27 23.52 -24.10
CA GLU A 48 -11.78 23.67 -25.48
C GLU A 48 -12.96 23.79 -26.47
N GLU A 49 -13.97 22.93 -26.33
CA GLU A 49 -15.16 22.95 -27.18
C GLU A 49 -15.99 24.23 -27.02
N LEU A 50 -16.14 24.73 -25.79
CA LEU A 50 -17.04 25.85 -25.50
C LEU A 50 -16.37 27.23 -25.62
N LEU A 51 -15.07 27.33 -25.33
CA LEU A 51 -14.41 28.62 -25.07
C LEU A 51 -13.21 28.88 -25.98
N SER A 52 -12.87 28.00 -26.93
CA SER A 52 -11.68 28.11 -27.79
C SER A 52 -11.56 29.44 -28.56
N GLU A 53 -12.67 30.11 -28.85
CA GLU A 53 -12.69 31.40 -29.57
C GLU A 53 -12.44 32.62 -28.66
N LEU A 54 -12.42 32.44 -27.33
CA LEU A 54 -12.20 33.54 -26.39
C LEU A 54 -10.70 33.79 -26.18
N ASN A 55 -10.28 35.05 -26.28
CA ASN A 55 -8.89 35.45 -26.04
C ASN A 55 -8.36 35.05 -24.65
N ALA A 56 -9.24 35.02 -23.64
CA ALA A 56 -8.92 34.61 -22.26
C ALA A 56 -8.81 33.08 -22.09
N TYR A 57 -9.16 32.29 -23.09
CA TYR A 57 -9.08 30.83 -23.02
C TYR A 57 -7.62 30.33 -22.90
N SER A 58 -6.69 31.02 -23.57
CA SER A 58 -5.26 30.68 -23.53
C SER A 58 -4.67 30.68 -22.10
N SER A 59 -5.06 31.65 -21.26
CA SER A 59 -4.60 31.72 -19.88
C SER A 59 -5.24 30.64 -19.01
N LEU A 60 -6.52 30.33 -19.23
CA LEU A 60 -7.22 29.23 -18.56
C LEU A 60 -6.59 27.88 -18.92
N LYS A 61 -6.31 27.63 -20.20
CA LYS A 61 -5.65 26.42 -20.68
C LYS A 61 -4.29 26.21 -20.00
N ASN A 62 -3.47 27.25 -19.91
CA ASN A 62 -2.18 27.17 -19.22
C ASN A 62 -2.33 26.80 -17.72
N ILE A 63 -3.35 27.32 -17.05
CA ILE A 63 -3.65 26.98 -15.65
C ILE A 63 -4.07 25.51 -15.52
N ILE A 64 -4.94 25.03 -16.42
CA ILE A 64 -5.36 23.62 -16.45
C ILE A 64 -4.16 22.71 -16.69
N ASP A 65 -3.33 23.02 -17.69
CA ASP A 65 -2.16 22.21 -18.05
C ASP A 65 -1.14 22.17 -16.90
N SER A 66 -0.84 23.31 -16.27
CA SER A 66 0.01 23.37 -15.08
C SER A 66 -0.58 22.55 -13.92
N THR A 67 -1.90 22.56 -13.73
CA THR A 67 -2.55 21.78 -12.66
C THR A 67 -2.47 20.27 -12.96
N LEU A 68 -2.61 19.85 -14.22
CA LEU A 68 -2.46 18.46 -14.64
C LEU A 68 -1.03 17.95 -14.44
N GLU A 69 -0.02 18.75 -14.79
CA GLU A 69 1.39 18.41 -14.57
C GLU A 69 1.71 18.21 -13.09
N GLU A 70 1.15 19.05 -12.22
CA GLU A 70 1.30 18.91 -10.77
C GLU A 70 0.63 17.65 -10.23
N MET A 71 -0.58 17.32 -10.69
CA MET A 71 -1.26 16.08 -10.30
C MET A 71 -0.49 14.83 -10.74
N ARG A 72 0.05 14.83 -11.97
CA ARG A 72 0.90 13.73 -12.48
C ARG A 72 2.20 13.61 -11.68
N SER A 73 2.80 14.74 -11.31
CA SER A 73 3.99 14.76 -10.45
C SER A 73 3.68 14.19 -9.06
N ALA A 74 2.51 14.54 -8.50
CA ALA A 74 2.07 13.99 -7.21
C ALA A 74 1.87 12.47 -7.26
N GLU A 75 1.35 11.91 -8.37
CA GLU A 75 1.24 10.45 -8.54
C GLU A 75 2.61 9.75 -8.43
N ILE A 76 3.61 10.29 -9.13
CA ILE A 76 4.98 9.76 -9.13
C ILE A 76 5.58 9.89 -7.72
N GLU A 77 5.42 11.06 -7.09
CA GLU A 77 5.93 11.31 -5.74
C GLU A 77 5.34 10.36 -4.69
N GLN A 78 4.04 10.05 -4.76
CA GLN A 78 3.42 9.08 -3.85
C GLN A 78 4.02 7.68 -4.02
N PHE A 79 4.25 7.24 -5.26
CA PHE A 79 4.88 5.94 -5.51
C PHE A 79 6.35 5.91 -5.06
N ASP A 80 7.10 6.98 -5.31
CA ASP A 80 8.50 7.09 -4.91
C ASP A 80 8.65 7.13 -3.39
N MET A 81 7.77 7.85 -2.70
CA MET A 81 7.71 7.89 -1.23
C MET A 81 7.46 6.49 -0.67
N TRP A 82 6.46 5.76 -1.19
CA TRP A 82 6.22 4.38 -0.80
C TRP A 82 7.45 3.48 -1.06
N CYS A 83 8.12 3.64 -2.21
CA CYS A 83 9.34 2.87 -2.49
C CYS A 83 10.43 3.13 -1.44
N ARG A 84 10.68 4.41 -1.09
CA ARG A 84 11.67 4.79 -0.07
C ARG A 84 11.31 4.21 1.28
N GLU A 85 10.08 4.38 1.73
CA GLU A 85 9.60 3.85 3.01
C GLU A 85 9.79 2.32 3.12
N ILE A 86 9.45 1.58 2.07
CA ILE A 86 9.62 0.12 2.06
C ILE A 86 11.11 -0.25 2.02
N ILE A 87 11.93 0.45 1.25
CA ILE A 87 13.38 0.17 1.17
C ILE A 87 14.06 0.48 2.51
N GLU A 88 13.75 1.62 3.13
CA GLU A 88 14.22 1.99 4.47
C GLU A 88 13.79 0.94 5.50
N ALA A 89 12.52 0.51 5.47
CA ALA A 89 12.03 -0.54 6.37
C ALA A 89 12.67 -1.93 6.13
N VAL A 90 13.27 -2.16 4.95
CA VAL A 90 14.07 -3.34 4.63
C VAL A 90 15.50 -3.19 5.14
N ASP A 91 16.09 -1.99 5.00
CA ASP A 91 17.48 -1.69 5.38
C ASP A 91 17.67 -1.49 6.89
N GLU A 92 16.75 -0.83 7.60
CA GLU A 92 16.79 -0.72 9.06
C GLU A 92 16.82 -2.10 9.76
N ARG A 93 16.30 -3.13 9.09
CA ARG A 93 16.32 -4.51 9.58
C ARG A 93 17.60 -5.29 9.23
N SER A 94 18.40 -4.84 8.26
CA SER A 94 19.74 -5.42 8.06
C SER A 94 20.69 -5.03 9.19
N ASP A 95 20.54 -3.82 9.72
CA ASP A 95 21.52 -3.23 10.64
C ASP A 95 21.19 -3.44 12.13
N SER A 96 19.98 -3.90 12.46
CA SER A 96 19.58 -4.25 13.83
C SER A 96 19.13 -5.72 13.95
N VAL A 97 20.08 -6.65 14.06
CA VAL A 97 19.88 -7.97 14.70
C VAL A 97 18.94 -8.95 13.97
N SER A 98 19.08 -9.26 12.67
CA SER A 98 18.14 -10.25 12.07
C SER A 98 18.57 -11.12 10.88
N LEU A 99 19.86 -11.24 10.58
CA LEU A 99 20.39 -12.43 9.88
C LEU A 99 20.75 -13.57 10.85
N GLU A 100 20.75 -13.33 12.17
CA GLU A 100 21.03 -14.35 13.18
C GLU A 100 19.83 -15.19 13.61
N THR A 101 18.65 -15.03 12.99
CA THR A 101 17.69 -16.13 12.99
C THR A 101 16.69 -16.01 11.85
N THR A 102 16.92 -16.84 10.82
CA THR A 102 15.94 -17.42 9.89
C THR A 102 14.79 -18.18 10.61
N GLY A 103 14.43 -17.80 11.85
CA GLY A 103 13.65 -18.56 12.81
C GLY A 103 13.20 -17.79 14.07
N LYS A 104 13.34 -16.46 14.12
CA LYS A 104 12.77 -15.64 15.23
C LYS A 104 11.91 -14.49 14.71
N LEU A 105 11.06 -14.80 13.74
CA LEU A 105 9.93 -13.95 13.31
C LEU A 105 8.62 -14.37 14.02
N MET A 106 8.74 -14.99 15.19
CA MET A 106 7.62 -15.54 15.97
C MET A 106 7.82 -15.16 17.43
N THR A 107 7.19 -14.06 17.87
CA THR A 107 7.15 -13.74 19.30
C THR A 107 6.05 -14.60 19.92
N ILE A 108 6.43 -15.66 20.62
CA ILE A 108 5.49 -16.44 21.43
C ILE A 108 5.23 -15.64 22.70
N GLU A 109 4.06 -15.01 22.81
CA GLU A 109 3.60 -14.51 24.09
C GLU A 109 3.23 -15.70 24.98
N GLN A 110 4.18 -16.15 25.80
CA GLN A 110 4.01 -17.26 26.74
C GLN A 110 2.95 -17.00 27.82
N LYS A 111 2.37 -15.80 27.91
CA LYS A 111 1.39 -15.48 28.96
C LYS A 111 0.04 -16.20 28.78
N HIS A 112 -0.32 -16.63 27.56
CA HIS A 112 -1.63 -17.26 27.29
C HIS A 112 -1.63 -18.43 26.30
N GLY A 113 -0.47 -18.98 25.90
CA GLY A 113 -0.42 -20.14 25.00
C GLY A 113 -0.92 -19.85 23.56
N THR A 114 -1.19 -18.59 23.23
CA THR A 114 -1.58 -18.13 21.91
C THR A 114 -0.35 -17.70 21.12
N LEU A 115 -0.10 -18.39 20.01
CA LEU A 115 0.95 -18.06 19.05
C LEU A 115 0.57 -16.77 18.30
N ASN A 116 1.06 -15.62 18.75
CA ASN A 116 0.76 -14.33 18.11
C ASN A 116 1.84 -13.95 17.09
N VAL A 117 1.55 -14.19 15.80
CA VAL A 117 2.48 -13.99 14.69
C VAL A 117 2.44 -12.53 14.24
N ASN A 118 3.28 -11.69 14.83
CA ASN A 118 3.35 -10.24 14.54
C ASN A 118 3.88 -9.88 13.12
N TYR A 119 4.12 -10.90 12.28
CA TYR A 119 4.53 -10.76 10.87
C TYR A 119 3.36 -10.79 9.89
N GLY A 120 2.19 -11.28 10.31
CA GLY A 120 1.04 -11.47 9.41
C GLY A 120 0.62 -10.18 8.73
N ASP A 121 0.38 -9.11 9.48
CA ASP A 121 -0.35 -7.97 8.95
C ASP A 121 0.49 -7.05 8.06
N ARG A 122 1.75 -6.77 8.43
CA ARG A 122 2.63 -5.93 7.61
C ARG A 122 3.08 -6.63 6.33
N LEU A 123 3.37 -7.92 6.38
CA LEU A 123 3.72 -8.69 5.17
C LEU A 123 2.52 -8.86 4.25
N VAL A 124 1.34 -9.19 4.79
CA VAL A 124 0.12 -9.27 3.98
C VAL A 124 -0.23 -7.92 3.37
N ARG A 125 0.01 -6.82 4.09
CA ARG A 125 -0.11 -5.47 3.54
C ARG A 125 0.87 -5.23 2.38
N LEU A 126 2.15 -5.49 2.57
CA LEU A 126 3.17 -5.35 1.51
C LEU A 126 2.83 -6.17 0.27
N LEU A 127 2.40 -7.43 0.44
CA LEU A 127 2.00 -8.30 -0.67
C LEU A 127 0.78 -7.74 -1.42
N LYS A 128 -0.18 -7.14 -0.71
CA LYS A 128 -1.34 -6.47 -1.32
C LYS A 128 -0.91 -5.22 -2.08
N GLU A 129 -0.05 -4.39 -1.48
CA GLU A 129 0.47 -3.16 -2.09
C GLU A 129 1.23 -3.46 -3.38
N VAL A 130 2.17 -4.41 -3.33
CA VAL A 130 2.94 -4.87 -4.51
C VAL A 130 2.00 -5.34 -5.62
N ARG A 131 0.99 -6.14 -5.29
CA ARG A 131 0.01 -6.61 -6.29
C ARG A 131 -0.79 -5.45 -6.89
N GLN A 132 -1.29 -4.54 -6.05
CA GLN A 132 -2.13 -3.43 -6.49
C GLN A 132 -1.32 -2.43 -7.34
N LEU A 133 -0.12 -2.06 -6.89
CA LEU A 133 0.76 -1.15 -7.64
C LEU A 133 1.19 -1.73 -8.99
N ALA A 134 1.53 -3.03 -9.04
CA ALA A 134 1.81 -3.70 -10.31
C ALA A 134 0.58 -3.68 -11.25
N SER A 135 -0.62 -3.92 -10.72
CA SER A 135 -1.86 -3.85 -11.51
C SER A 135 -2.21 -2.45 -12.01
N LEU A 136 -1.73 -1.41 -11.31
CA LEU A 136 -1.87 -0.01 -11.71
C LEU A 136 -0.82 0.41 -12.75
N GLY A 137 0.10 -0.48 -13.13
CA GLY A 137 1.12 -0.26 -14.16
C GLY A 137 2.47 0.24 -13.64
N PHE A 138 2.70 0.24 -12.32
CA PHE A 138 4.00 0.64 -11.77
C PHE A 138 5.04 -0.49 -11.86
N THR A 139 6.27 -0.11 -12.18
CA THR A 139 7.43 -1.02 -12.15
C THR A 139 8.03 -1.02 -10.75
N ILE A 140 7.84 -2.13 -10.04
CA ILE A 140 8.27 -2.24 -8.64
C ILE A 140 9.77 -2.56 -8.56
N PRO A 141 10.55 -1.87 -7.70
CA PRO A 141 11.96 -2.16 -7.50
C PRO A 141 12.23 -3.62 -7.09
N VAL A 142 13.25 -4.23 -7.70
CA VAL A 142 13.64 -5.64 -7.47
C VAL A 142 13.89 -5.96 -6.00
N LYS A 143 14.45 -5.00 -5.24
CA LYS A 143 14.71 -5.15 -3.80
C LYS A 143 13.41 -5.40 -3.01
N ILE A 144 12.34 -4.68 -3.33
CA ILE A 144 11.02 -4.84 -2.72
C ILE A 144 10.40 -6.18 -3.12
N ILE A 145 10.50 -6.55 -4.41
CA ILE A 145 10.01 -7.83 -4.92
C ILE A 145 10.71 -9.01 -4.20
N ASN A 146 12.03 -8.95 -4.02
CA ASN A 146 12.79 -9.99 -3.34
C ASN A 146 12.39 -10.11 -1.87
N CYS A 147 12.18 -8.98 -1.18
CA CYS A 147 11.66 -8.95 0.18
C CYS A 147 10.26 -9.62 0.27
N ALA A 148 9.34 -9.22 -0.62
CA ALA A 148 7.99 -9.76 -0.69
C ALA A 148 8.00 -11.28 -0.94
N ASN A 149 8.79 -11.76 -1.91
CA ASN A 149 8.92 -13.19 -2.23
C ASN A 149 9.51 -14.00 -1.07
N THR A 150 10.51 -13.45 -0.40
CA THR A 150 11.13 -14.08 0.77
C THR A 150 10.11 -14.19 1.90
N GLY A 151 9.40 -13.09 2.19
CA GLY A 151 8.31 -13.08 3.17
C GLY A 151 7.19 -14.07 2.84
N GLU A 152 6.77 -14.14 1.57
CA GLU A 152 5.70 -15.05 1.14
C GLU A 152 6.07 -16.53 1.41
N LYS A 153 7.32 -16.91 1.16
CA LYS A 153 7.81 -18.26 1.49
C LYS A 153 7.69 -18.54 2.99
N PHE A 154 8.19 -17.64 3.84
CA PHE A 154 8.10 -17.79 5.29
C PHE A 154 6.65 -17.80 5.79
N TYR A 155 5.76 -17.01 5.19
CA TYR A 155 4.33 -17.00 5.52
C TYR A 155 3.67 -18.35 5.24
N LYS A 156 3.99 -19.00 4.12
CA LYS A 156 3.50 -20.36 3.81
C LYS A 156 3.93 -21.37 4.86
N TYR A 157 5.20 -21.35 5.27
CA TYR A 157 5.69 -22.22 6.35
C TYR A 157 5.02 -21.91 7.70
N ALA A 158 4.81 -20.63 8.02
CA ALA A 158 4.15 -20.20 9.25
C ALA A 158 2.67 -20.64 9.32
N ILE A 159 1.94 -20.60 8.20
CA ILE A 159 0.56 -21.13 8.13
C ILE A 159 0.54 -22.63 8.42
N VAL A 160 1.44 -23.39 7.81
CA VAL A 160 1.53 -24.84 8.02
C VAL A 160 1.82 -25.14 9.50
N LEU A 161 2.76 -24.41 10.11
CA LEU A 161 3.07 -24.54 11.54
C LEU A 161 1.88 -24.16 12.43
N LYS A 162 1.13 -23.10 12.09
CA LYS A 162 -0.08 -22.70 12.81
C LYS A 162 -1.15 -23.79 12.72
N GLN A 163 -1.38 -24.34 11.54
CA GLN A 163 -2.33 -25.45 11.33
C GLN A 163 -1.91 -26.67 12.14
N ALA A 164 -0.63 -27.06 12.10
CA ALA A 164 -0.13 -28.18 12.89
C ALA A 164 -0.29 -27.95 14.41
N SER A 165 -0.01 -26.73 14.88
CA SER A 165 -0.21 -26.35 16.29
C SER A 165 -1.68 -26.39 16.70
N GLN A 166 -2.59 -25.90 15.85
CA GLN A 166 -4.04 -25.95 16.07
C GLN A 166 -4.58 -27.39 16.07
N LEU A 167 -4.03 -28.26 15.24
CA LEU A 167 -4.38 -29.68 15.23
C LEU A 167 -3.93 -30.36 16.53
N ILE A 168 -2.71 -30.10 16.99
CA ILE A 168 -2.21 -30.65 18.26
C ILE A 168 -3.02 -30.14 19.44
N SER A 169 -3.35 -28.84 19.49
CA SER A 169 -4.16 -28.28 20.57
C SER A 169 -5.59 -28.82 20.57
N SER A 170 -6.21 -28.97 19.40
CA SER A 170 -7.53 -29.61 19.25
C SER A 170 -7.49 -31.07 19.72
N THR A 171 -6.47 -31.83 19.33
CA THR A 171 -6.32 -33.24 19.74
C THR A 171 -6.09 -33.39 21.25
N ARG A 172 -5.36 -32.45 21.86
CA ARG A 172 -5.16 -32.39 23.32
C ARG A 172 -6.46 -32.17 24.08
N HIS A 173 -7.32 -31.28 23.58
CA HIS A 173 -8.63 -31.04 24.17
C HIS A 173 -9.57 -32.25 24.03
N VAL A 174 -9.52 -32.97 22.91
CA VAL A 174 -10.32 -34.19 22.73
C VAL A 174 -9.82 -35.32 23.63
N SER A 175 -8.51 -35.44 23.85
CA SER A 175 -7.95 -36.44 24.76
C SER A 175 -8.22 -36.14 26.24
N GLU A 176 -8.32 -34.87 26.65
CA GLU A 176 -8.78 -34.50 28.00
C GLU A 176 -10.29 -34.79 28.24
N ILE A 177 -11.11 -34.76 27.18
CA ILE A 177 -12.55 -35.06 27.26
C ILE A 177 -12.83 -36.57 27.31
N PHE A 178 -11.94 -37.42 26.74
CA PHE A 178 -12.12 -38.87 26.67
C PHE A 178 -11.30 -39.66 27.73
N PHE A 179 -10.51 -38.99 28.57
CA PHE A 179 -9.73 -39.61 29.66
C PHE A 179 -10.11 -39.10 31.07
N PHE A 180 -11.40 -38.81 31.28
CA PHE A 180 -12.06 -38.78 32.59
C PHE A 180 -13.26 -39.71 32.60
#